data_AF-A0A831K4L1-F1
#
_entry.id   AF-A0A831K4L1-F1
#
_cell.length_a   1.000
_cell.length_b   1.000
_cell.length_c   1.000
_cell.angle_alpha   90.00
_cell.angle_beta   90.00
_cell.angle_gamma   90.00
#
_symmetry.space_group_name_H-M   'P 1'
#
loop_
_entity.id
_entity.type
_entity.pdbx_description
1 polymer ?
#
loop_
_entity_poly.entity_id
_entity_poly.type
_entity_poly.pdbx_seq_one_letter_code
_entity_poly.pdbx_strand_id
1 'polypeptide(L)' 'MPDMPPEKTHCELCNAEKKLHLASGYQVCSACRVIIGNVRNHPEIIRKLWPRFQDEPILPEPCRVEKMEVRELP' A
#
# COMPACT_ATOMS: atom_id res chain seq x y z
N MET A 1 -13.59 -6.42 39.83
CA MET A 1 -14.02 -6.22 38.43
C MET A 1 -12.74 -6.04 37.63
N PRO A 2 -12.39 -6.91 36.68
CA PRO A 2 -11.19 -6.68 35.88
C PRO A 2 -11.48 -5.57 34.88
N ASP A 3 -10.61 -4.57 34.88
CA ASP A 3 -10.56 -3.47 33.93
C ASP A 3 -10.31 -4.08 32.53
N MET A 4 -11.36 -4.18 31.73
CA MET A 4 -11.26 -4.70 30.36
C MET A 4 -10.46 -3.67 29.55
N PRO A 5 -9.27 -4.00 29.02
CA PRO A 5 -8.45 -3.02 28.33
C PRO A 5 -9.25 -2.46 27.15
N PRO A 6 -9.22 -1.13 26.91
CA PRO A 6 -9.95 -0.53 25.82
C PRO A 6 -9.51 -1.23 24.53
N GLU A 7 -10.47 -1.81 23.82
CA GLU A 7 -10.23 -2.45 22.53
C GLU A 7 -9.44 -1.47 21.66
N LYS A 8 -8.20 -1.85 21.32
CA LYS A 8 -7.22 -0.96 20.70
C LYS A 8 -7.82 -0.32 19.45
N THR A 9 -8.20 0.96 19.53
CA THR A 9 -8.76 1.75 18.43
C THR A 9 -7.66 2.29 17.52
N HIS A 10 -6.78 1.41 17.07
CA HIS A 10 -5.70 1.76 16.14
C HIS A 10 -6.15 1.46 14.71
N CYS A 11 -5.92 2.40 13.81
CA CYS A 11 -6.21 2.21 12.39
C CYS A 11 -5.34 1.09 11.83
N GLU A 12 -5.94 0.08 11.18
CA GLU A 12 -5.20 -1.05 10.60
C GLU A 12 -4.22 -0.63 9.48
N LEU A 13 -4.36 0.58 8.90
CA LEU A 13 -3.51 1.06 7.81
C LEU A 13 -2.39 2.01 8.24
N CYS A 14 -2.67 2.96 9.12
CA CYS A 14 -1.67 3.97 9.55
C CYS A 14 -1.26 3.83 11.01
N ASN A 15 -1.83 2.86 11.73
CA ASN A 15 -1.63 2.61 13.14
C ASN A 15 -1.91 3.82 14.06
N ALA A 16 -2.61 4.85 13.57
CA ALA A 16 -2.99 5.99 14.38
C ALA A 16 -4.12 5.62 15.33
N GLU A 17 -4.00 6.03 16.60
CA GLU A 17 -5.06 5.91 17.60
C GLU A 17 -6.12 6.97 17.35
N LYS A 18 -7.21 6.59 16.68
CA LYS A 18 -8.30 7.48 16.27
C LYS A 18 -9.63 6.73 16.23
N LYS A 19 -10.74 7.46 16.14
CA LYS A 19 -12.05 6.85 15.88
C LYS A 19 -12.01 6.03 14.58
N LEU A 20 -12.34 4.76 14.71
CA LEU A 20 -12.30 3.81 13.59
C LEU A 20 -13.66 3.68 12.92
N HIS A 21 -13.61 3.32 11.65
CA HIS A 21 -14.73 3.04 10.78
C HIS A 21 -14.44 1.77 9.99
N LEU A 22 -15.43 0.90 9.85
CA LEU A 22 -15.33 -0.27 8.99
C LEU A 22 -15.43 0.18 7.51
N ALA A 23 -14.39 -0.06 6.72
CA ALA A 23 -14.36 0.23 5.30
C ALA A 23 -13.62 -0.88 4.54
N SER A 24 -14.29 -1.49 3.55
CA SER A 24 -13.72 -2.56 2.71
C SER A 24 -13.10 -3.72 3.51
N GLY A 25 -13.68 -4.06 4.67
CA GLY A 25 -13.19 -5.12 5.56
C GLY A 25 -12.14 -4.69 6.58
N TYR A 26 -11.72 -3.42 6.58
CA TYR A 26 -10.73 -2.89 7.52
C TYR A 26 -11.34 -1.89 8.52
N GLN A 27 -10.89 -1.92 9.76
CA GLN A 27 -11.11 -0.92 10.80
C GLN A 27 -10.09 0.22 10.65
N VAL A 28 -10.53 1.31 10.02
CA VAL A 28 -9.64 2.40 9.61
C VAL A 28 -10.09 3.76 10.12
N CYS A 29 -9.15 4.67 10.31
CA CYS A 29 -9.49 6.06 10.57
C CYS A 29 -10.14 6.72 9.34
N SER A 30 -10.80 7.86 9.53
CA SER A 30 -11.46 8.62 8.46
C SER A 30 -10.54 8.96 7.28
N ALA A 31 -9.27 9.31 7.54
CA ALA A 31 -8.29 9.60 6.50
C ALA A 31 -7.98 8.36 5.64
N CYS A 32 -7.68 7.23 6.29
CA CYS A 32 -7.41 5.97 5.60
C CYS A 32 -8.64 5.44 4.85
N ARG A 33 -9.85 5.69 5.34
CA ARG A 33 -11.09 5.41 4.60
C ARG A 33 -11.15 6.17 3.27
N VAL A 34 -10.77 7.45 3.25
CA VAL A 34 -10.72 8.24 2.01
C VAL A 34 -9.66 7.68 1.05
N ILE A 35 -8.50 7.26 1.57
CA ILE A 35 -7.44 6.63 0.77
C ILE A 35 -7.96 5.34 0.12
N ILE A 36 -8.62 4.46 0.89
CA ILE A 36 -9.26 3.24 0.34
C ILE A 36 -10.24 3.60 -0.77
N GLY A 37 -11.07 4.63 -0.58
CA GLY A 37 -12.00 5.11 -1.60
C GLY A 37 -11.30 5.57 -2.88
N ASN A 38 -10.21 6.33 -2.75
CA ASN A 38 -9.42 6.81 -3.89
C ASN A 38 -8.72 5.67 -4.63
N VAL A 39 -8.13 4.71 -3.91
CA VAL A 39 -7.50 3.53 -4.51
C VAL A 39 -8.52 2.71 -5.30
N ARG A 40 -9.74 2.55 -4.77
CA ARG A 40 -10.79 1.74 -5.41
C ARG A 40 -11.41 2.40 -6.62
N ASN A 41 -11.65 3.72 -6.56
CA ASN A 41 -12.36 4.45 -7.61
C ASN A 41 -11.41 5.04 -8.67
N HIS A 42 -10.18 5.39 -8.28
CA HIS A 42 -9.20 6.08 -9.13
C HIS A 42 -7.79 5.50 -8.97
N PRO A 43 -7.58 4.21 -9.29
CA PRO A 43 -6.28 3.55 -9.13
C PRO A 43 -5.15 4.22 -9.95
N GLU A 44 -5.47 4.89 -11.05
CA GLU A 44 -4.52 5.66 -11.86
C GLU A 44 -3.86 6.82 -11.10
N ILE A 45 -4.55 7.43 -10.12
CA ILE A 45 -4.00 8.49 -9.29
C ILE A 45 -2.86 7.92 -8.43
N ILE A 46 -3.11 6.79 -7.78
CA ILE A 46 -2.11 6.12 -6.95
C ILE A 46 -0.90 5.71 -7.80
N ARG A 47 -1.10 5.11 -8.98
CA ARG A 47 0.01 4.76 -9.89
C ARG A 47 0.90 5.94 -10.27
N LYS A 48 0.33 7.14 -10.42
CA LYS A 48 1.08 8.36 -10.77
C LYS A 48 1.78 8.99 -9.58
N LEU A 49 1.15 8.97 -8.40
CA LEU A 49 1.67 9.62 -7.20
C LEU A 49 2.67 8.73 -6.45
N TRP A 50 2.46 7.42 -6.46
CA TRP A 50 3.32 6.45 -5.78
C TRP A 50 4.82 6.64 -6.06
N PRO A 51 5.30 6.72 -7.34
CA PRO A 51 6.74 6.93 -7.61
C PRO A 51 7.28 8.29 -7.17
N ARG A 52 6.42 9.27 -6.85
CA ARG A 52 6.84 10.60 -6.38
C ARG A 52 6.97 10.72 -4.87
N PHE A 53 6.29 9.86 -4.12
CA PHE A 53 6.25 9.89 -2.65
C PHE A 53 6.89 8.68 -2.00
N GLN A 54 7.35 7.71 -2.79
CA GLN A 54 8.10 6.58 -2.29
C GLN A 54 9.59 6.97 -2.17
N ASP A 55 10.11 6.94 -0.94
CA ASP A 55 11.52 7.26 -0.63
C ASP A 55 12.50 6.23 -1.24
N GLU A 56 12.04 5.02 -1.56
CA GLU A 56 12.87 3.96 -2.12
C GLU A 56 12.39 3.57 -3.53
N PRO A 57 13.27 3.57 -4.56
CA PRO A 57 12.89 3.16 -5.90
C PRO A 57 12.45 1.69 -5.88
N ILE A 58 11.20 1.41 -6.26
CA ILE A 58 10.83 0.05 -6.69
C ILE A 58 11.80 -0.30 -7.81
N LEU A 59 12.57 -1.38 -7.63
CA LEU A 59 13.53 -1.90 -8.59
C LEU A 59 13.02 -1.71 -10.04
N PRO A 60 13.86 -1.17 -10.95
CA PRO A 60 13.44 -0.80 -12.30
C PRO A 60 12.83 -2.00 -13.03
N GLU A 61 11.82 -1.75 -13.88
CA GLU A 61 11.23 -2.76 -14.75
C GLU A 61 12.34 -3.58 -15.42
N PRO A 62 12.28 -4.93 -15.42
CA PRO A 62 13.24 -5.71 -16.18
C PRO A 62 13.09 -5.33 -17.66
N CYS A 63 14.06 -4.57 -18.18
CA CYS A 63 14.29 -4.40 -19.60
C CYS A 63 14.20 -5.78 -20.26
N ARG A 64 13.40 -5.88 -21.32
CA ARG A 64 13.24 -7.10 -22.11
C ARG A 64 14.62 -7.66 -22.43
N VAL A 65 14.92 -8.83 -21.88
CA VAL A 65 16.15 -9.57 -22.20
C VAL A 65 16.02 -10.02 -23.66
N GLU A 66 16.71 -9.36 -24.58
CA GLU A 66 16.99 -9.95 -25.88
C GLU A 66 17.82 -11.21 -25.63
N LYS A 67 17.32 -12.34 -26.15
CA LYS A 67 17.91 -13.66 -25.95
C LYS A 67 19.33 -13.68 -26.50
N MET A 68 20.28 -13.85 -25.58
CA MET A 68 21.68 -14.10 -25.88
C MET A 68 21.82 -15.54 -26.39
N GLU A 69 22.11 -15.73 -27.67
CA GLU A 69 22.61 -17.01 -28.19
C GLU A 69 24.12 -17.05 -28.02
N VAL A 70 24.58 -17.82 -27.04
CA VAL A 70 25.99 -18.13 -26.81
C VAL A 70 26.44 -19.13 -27.87
N ARG A 71 27.39 -18.74 -28.74
CA ARG A 71 28.13 -19.69 -29.57
C ARG A 71 29.44 -20.01 -28.87
N GLU A 72 29.62 -21.29 -28.56
CA GLU A 72 30.77 -21.86 -27.85
C GLU A 72 32.09 -21.57 -28.58
N LEU A 73 33.14 -21.26 -27.82
CA LEU A 73 34.50 -21.01 -28.32
C LEU A 73 35.21 -22.34 -28.67
N PRO A 74 36.18 -22.31 -29.62
CA PRO A 74 36.63 -23.47 -30.41
C PRO A 74 37.43 -24.54 -29.67
#